data_AF-A0A087GT95-F1
#
_entry.id   AF-A0A087GT95-F1
#
_cell.length_a   1.000
_cell.length_b   1.000
_cell.length_c   1.000
_cell.angle_alpha   90.00
_cell.angle_beta   90.00
_cell.angle_gamma   90.00
#
_symmetry.space_group_name_H-M   'P 1'
#
loop_
_entity.id
_entity.type
_entity.pdbx_description
1 polymer ?
#
loop_
_entity_poly.entity_id
_entity_poly.type
_entity_poly.pdbx_seq_one_letter_code
_entity_poly.pdbx_strand_id
1 'polypeptide(L)'
;MDPQASTPARYIIGDEEWELCNDDGFIYKRRKETIAGESSNPPDPELDPEEEERNRKKRKRKILLKLKRKYQKEIDHWDILSNTLCALQEKSKVVSSLSETRVQIEKVASSSSIRPLFLDELLIMEEAREGFIKNVSSVCEVAEGICRVEEEEEKEMFFNLPVWGTPQDLMESLCYD
;
A
#
# COMPACT_ATOMS: atom_id res chain seq x y z
N MET A 1 -64.15 43.98 -17.22
CA MET A 1 -64.53 42.75 -16.52
C MET A 1 -64.56 41.67 -17.57
N ASP A 2 -63.50 40.86 -17.60
CA ASP A 2 -63.40 39.44 -17.95
C ASP A 2 -61.99 39.11 -18.44
N PRO A 3 -61.46 37.93 -18.05
CA PRO A 3 -60.15 37.84 -17.43
C PRO A 3 -59.05 37.39 -18.38
N GLN A 4 -57.84 37.91 -18.15
CA GLN A 4 -56.61 37.42 -18.79
C GLN A 4 -56.42 35.93 -18.50
N ALA A 5 -56.34 35.14 -19.57
CA ALA A 5 -55.89 33.76 -19.50
C ALA A 5 -54.40 33.75 -19.15
N SER A 6 -54.11 33.45 -17.88
CA SER A 6 -52.78 33.16 -17.38
C SER A 6 -52.25 31.92 -18.09
N THR A 7 -51.22 32.11 -18.92
CA THR A 7 -50.36 31.04 -19.43
C THR A 7 -49.81 30.26 -18.23
N PRO A 8 -49.91 28.92 -18.17
CA PRO A 8 -49.21 28.17 -17.14
C PRO A 8 -47.72 28.27 -17.45
N ALA A 9 -46.97 28.83 -16.49
CA ALA A 9 -45.52 28.72 -16.47
C ALA A 9 -45.17 27.24 -16.60
N ARG A 10 -44.58 26.87 -17.73
CA ARG A 10 -43.89 25.60 -17.86
C ARG A 10 -42.73 25.64 -16.87
N TYR A 11 -42.87 24.92 -15.78
CA TYR A 11 -41.73 24.51 -14.97
C TYR A 11 -40.75 23.83 -15.92
N ILE A 12 -39.60 24.47 -16.18
CA ILE A 12 -38.44 23.75 -16.69
C ILE A 12 -38.02 22.87 -15.52
N ILE A 13 -38.53 21.65 -15.49
CA ILE A 13 -37.86 20.56 -14.79
C ILE A 13 -36.51 20.49 -15.49
N GLY A 14 -35.47 20.98 -14.82
CA GLY A 14 -34.11 20.68 -15.21
C GLY A 14 -33.97 19.18 -15.06
N ASP A 15 -34.19 18.45 -16.14
CA ASP A 15 -33.81 17.05 -16.23
C ASP A 15 -32.29 17.05 -16.09
N GLU A 16 -31.80 16.86 -14.86
CA GLU A 16 -30.40 16.57 -14.57
C GLU A 16 -30.08 15.23 -15.21
N GLU A 17 -29.81 15.25 -16.51
CA GLU A 17 -29.47 14.06 -17.27
C GLU A 17 -28.11 13.57 -16.75
N TRP A 18 -28.09 12.43 -16.07
CA TRP A 18 -26.86 11.81 -15.59
C TRP A 18 -26.33 10.87 -16.67
N GLU A 19 -25.08 11.05 -17.09
CA GLU A 19 -24.40 10.09 -17.97
C GLU A 19 -23.58 9.09 -17.16
N LEU A 20 -23.49 7.87 -17.69
CA LEU A 20 -22.72 6.80 -17.11
C LEU A 20 -21.33 6.77 -17.76
N CYS A 21 -20.29 7.03 -16.97
CA CYS A 21 -18.92 7.11 -17.44
C CYS A 21 -18.14 5.90 -16.98
N ASN A 22 -17.30 5.35 -17.86
CA ASN A 22 -16.40 4.24 -17.55
C ASN A 22 -14.96 4.72 -17.71
N ASP A 23 -14.31 4.99 -16.57
CA ASP A 23 -12.90 5.35 -16.51
C ASP A 23 -12.14 4.19 -15.87
N ASP A 24 -11.27 3.54 -16.65
CA ASP A 24 -10.39 2.44 -16.21
C ASP A 24 -11.12 1.28 -15.51
N GLY A 25 -12.36 0.98 -15.91
CA GLY A 25 -13.17 -0.11 -15.34
C GLY A 25 -14.02 0.31 -14.15
N PHE A 26 -13.93 1.56 -13.71
CA PHE A 26 -14.82 2.15 -12.72
C PHE A 26 -15.96 2.87 -13.41
N ILE A 27 -17.18 2.43 -13.09
CA ILE A 27 -18.41 3.00 -13.63
C ILE A 27 -18.99 3.99 -12.62
N TYR A 28 -19.07 5.26 -12.98
CA TYR A 28 -19.67 6.30 -12.14
C TYR A 28 -20.66 7.15 -12.92
N LYS A 29 -21.57 7.82 -12.18
CA LYS A 29 -22.55 8.76 -12.73
C LYS A 29 -22.00 10.18 -12.63
N ARG A 30 -22.01 10.91 -13.74
CA ARG A 30 -21.61 12.32 -13.83
C ARG A 30 -22.79 13.14 -14.39
N ARG A 31 -23.00 14.37 -13.90
CA ARG A 31 -24.01 15.26 -14.49
C ARG A 31 -23.58 15.60 -15.91
N LYS A 32 -24.50 15.45 -16.86
CA LYS A 32 -24.31 15.87 -18.25
C LYS A 32 -24.37 17.39 -18.28
N GLU A 33 -23.26 18.04 -18.60
CA GLU A 33 -23.25 19.48 -18.81
C GLU A 33 -24.06 19.79 -20.07
N THR A 34 -25.28 20.29 -19.90
CA THR A 34 -26.02 20.91 -20.98
C THR A 34 -25.27 22.17 -21.39
N ILE A 35 -24.88 22.24 -22.67
CA ILE A 35 -24.19 23.36 -23.31
C ILE A 35 -25.11 24.59 -23.24
N ALA A 36 -25.16 25.24 -22.09
CA ALA A 36 -25.90 26.47 -21.84
C ALA A 36 -25.33 27.15 -20.59
N GLY A 37 -24.10 27.65 -20.70
CA GLY A 37 -23.48 28.44 -19.65
C GLY A 37 -21.97 28.44 -19.79
N GLU A 38 -21.44 29.46 -20.46
CA GLU A 38 -20.02 29.80 -20.48
C GLU A 38 -19.45 29.79 -19.06
N SER A 39 -18.66 28.76 -18.72
CA SER A 39 -17.65 28.86 -17.68
C SER A 39 -16.30 28.94 -18.37
N SER A 40 -15.59 30.02 -18.06
CA SER A 40 -14.35 30.46 -18.67
C SER A 40 -13.21 29.46 -18.43
N ASN A 41 -13.05 28.51 -19.33
CA ASN A 41 -11.72 28.07 -19.75
C ASN A 41 -11.59 28.45 -21.23
N PRO A 42 -10.46 29.03 -21.68
CA PRO A 42 -10.24 29.19 -23.11
C PRO A 42 -10.40 27.81 -23.76
N PRO A 43 -11.07 27.70 -24.92
CA PRO A 43 -11.05 26.47 -25.69
C PRO A 43 -9.58 26.16 -25.96
N ASP A 44 -9.04 25.12 -25.32
CA ASP A 44 -7.73 24.58 -25.69
C ASP A 44 -7.82 24.31 -27.20
N PRO A 45 -6.90 24.86 -28.04
CA PRO A 45 -7.08 24.87 -29.48
C PRO A 45 -7.32 23.44 -29.93
N GLU A 46 -8.50 23.20 -30.51
CA GLU A 46 -9.03 21.94 -31.05
C GLU A 46 -7.90 20.95 -31.40
N LEU A 47 -7.39 20.24 -30.39
CA LEU A 47 -6.48 19.15 -30.62
C LEU A 47 -7.39 18.07 -31.15
N ASP A 48 -7.16 17.70 -32.41
CA ASP A 48 -7.91 16.64 -33.06
C ASP A 48 -8.00 15.44 -32.09
N PRO A 49 -9.21 14.93 -31.80
CA PRO A 49 -9.43 13.88 -30.81
C PRO A 49 -8.50 12.66 -31.03
N GLU A 50 -8.03 12.43 -32.26
CA GLU A 50 -7.03 11.41 -32.55
C GLU A 50 -5.63 11.73 -31.99
N GLU A 51 -5.20 13.00 -31.94
CA GLU A 51 -3.95 13.42 -31.32
C GLU A 51 -3.98 13.28 -29.80
N GLU A 52 -5.10 13.65 -29.18
CA GLU A 52 -5.30 13.47 -27.74
C GLU A 52 -5.28 11.98 -27.37
N GLU A 53 -5.97 11.13 -28.14
CA GLU A 53 -5.99 9.69 -27.90
C GLU A 53 -4.59 9.07 -28.06
N ARG A 54 -3.82 9.51 -29.06
CA ARG A 54 -2.41 9.11 -29.24
C ARG A 54 -1.56 9.54 -28.04
N ASN A 55 -1.77 10.75 -27.52
CA ASN A 55 -1.04 11.24 -26.35
C ASN A 55 -1.41 10.47 -25.08
N ARG A 56 -2.70 10.13 -24.89
CA ARG A 56 -3.18 9.26 -23.81
C ARG A 56 -2.51 7.88 -23.88
N LYS A 57 -2.48 7.26 -25.06
CA LYS A 57 -1.80 5.97 -25.31
C LYS A 57 -0.30 6.05 -24.98
N LYS A 58 0.38 7.13 -25.37
CA LYS A 58 1.81 7.37 -25.04
C LYS A 58 2.03 7.48 -23.53
N ARG A 59 1.20 8.24 -22.81
CA ARG A 59 1.29 8.38 -21.35
C ARG A 59 1.10 7.02 -20.66
N LYS A 60 0.06 6.27 -21.06
CA LYS A 60 -0.21 4.90 -20.56
C LYS A 60 0.97 3.97 -20.79
N ARG A 61 1.51 3.93 -22.01
CA ARG A 61 2.69 3.12 -22.35
C ARG A 61 3.90 3.48 -21.49
N LYS A 62 4.14 4.77 -21.24
CA LYS A 62 5.25 5.24 -20.41
C LYS A 62 5.13 4.77 -18.97
N ILE A 63 3.94 4.86 -18.37
CA ILE A 63 3.66 4.40 -17.01
C ILE A 63 3.83 2.88 -16.92
N LEU A 64 3.22 2.12 -17.83
CA LEU A 64 3.33 0.66 -17.85
C LEU A 64 4.78 0.20 -18.02
N LEU A 65 5.58 0.87 -18.85
CA LEU A 65 7.00 0.56 -19.00
C LEU A 65 7.80 0.87 -17.72
N LYS A 66 7.48 1.96 -17.01
CA LYS A 66 8.11 2.24 -15.71
C LYS A 66 7.76 1.16 -14.70
N LEU A 67 6.50 0.78 -14.62
CA LEU A 67 6.01 -0.26 -13.71
C LEU A 67 6.65 -1.61 -14.01
N LYS A 68 6.70 -2.01 -15.29
CA LYS A 68 7.42 -3.21 -15.75
C LYS A 68 8.88 -3.20 -15.29
N ARG A 69 9.59 -2.09 -15.48
CA ARG A 69 11.00 -1.99 -15.05
C ARG A 69 11.14 -2.07 -13.52
N LYS A 70 10.20 -1.52 -12.76
CA LYS A 70 10.22 -1.60 -11.29
C LYS A 70 10.07 -3.05 -10.84
N TYR A 71 9.04 -3.74 -11.31
CA TYR A 71 8.83 -5.15 -10.95
C TYR A 71 9.93 -6.06 -11.48
N GLN A 72 10.49 -5.79 -12.65
CA GLN A 72 11.63 -6.58 -13.14
C GLN A 72 12.82 -6.49 -12.18
N LYS A 73 13.19 -5.28 -11.74
CA LYS A 73 14.29 -5.10 -10.77
C LYS A 73 14.02 -5.81 -9.45
N GLU A 74 12.76 -5.80 -9.01
CA GLU A 74 12.34 -6.46 -7.78
C GLU A 74 12.44 -7.98 -7.93
N ILE A 75 11.97 -8.55 -9.04
CA ILE A 75 12.13 -9.97 -9.37
C ILE A 75 13.62 -10.35 -9.40
N ASP A 76 14.44 -9.57 -10.12
CA ASP A 76 15.88 -9.82 -10.22
C ASP A 76 16.54 -9.80 -8.81
N HIS A 77 16.09 -8.91 -7.93
CA HIS A 77 16.56 -8.86 -6.55
C HIS A 77 16.12 -10.08 -5.73
N TRP A 78 14.86 -10.51 -5.87
CA TRP A 78 14.34 -11.72 -5.23
C TRP A 78 15.05 -12.98 -5.71
N ASP A 79 15.39 -13.07 -6.99
CA ASP A 79 16.18 -14.18 -7.55
C ASP A 79 17.58 -14.24 -6.95
N ILE A 80 18.25 -13.09 -6.80
CA ILE A 80 19.57 -13.02 -6.15
C ILE A 80 19.45 -13.49 -4.69
N LEU A 81 18.48 -12.97 -3.93
CA LEU A 81 18.27 -13.35 -2.53
C LEU A 81 17.97 -14.85 -2.40
N SER A 82 17.08 -15.39 -3.22
CA SER A 82 16.74 -16.81 -3.26
C SER A 82 17.98 -17.67 -3.53
N ASN A 83 18.75 -17.33 -4.56
CA ASN A 83 19.98 -18.05 -4.89
C ASN A 83 21.02 -17.99 -3.76
N THR A 84 21.18 -16.83 -3.12
CA THR A 84 22.08 -16.73 -1.96
C THR A 84 21.60 -17.62 -0.82
N LEU A 85 20.30 -17.61 -0.48
CA LEU A 85 19.75 -18.45 0.58
C LEU A 85 19.94 -19.94 0.27
N CYS A 86 19.65 -20.37 -0.96
CA CYS A 86 19.90 -21.74 -1.41
C CYS A 86 21.37 -22.13 -1.26
N ALA A 87 22.31 -21.27 -1.68
CA ALA A 87 23.75 -21.52 -1.50
C ALA A 87 24.15 -21.59 -0.01
N LEU A 88 23.56 -20.73 0.84
CA LEU A 88 23.77 -20.75 2.29
C LEU A 88 23.20 -22.05 2.92
N GLN A 89 22.09 -22.56 2.40
CA GLN A 89 21.49 -23.80 2.85
C GLN A 89 22.32 -25.01 2.43
N GLU A 90 22.84 -25.03 1.20
CA GLU A 90 23.72 -26.10 0.72
C GLU A 90 25.02 -26.17 1.51
N LYS A 91 25.69 -25.04 1.75
CA LYS A 91 26.89 -25.02 2.61
C LYS A 91 26.58 -25.50 4.04
N SER A 92 25.41 -25.16 4.59
CA SER A 92 24.99 -25.64 5.90
C SER A 92 24.77 -27.15 5.91
N LYS A 93 24.15 -27.72 4.87
CA LYS A 93 23.95 -29.16 4.74
C LYS A 93 25.29 -29.90 4.62
N VAL A 94 26.25 -29.35 3.89
CA VAL A 94 27.62 -29.92 3.77
C VAL A 94 28.35 -29.89 5.12
N VAL A 95 28.22 -28.81 5.90
CA VAL A 95 28.77 -28.75 7.26
C VAL A 95 28.11 -29.78 8.18
N SER A 96 26.78 -29.95 8.10
CA SER A 96 26.07 -30.97 8.88
C SER A 96 26.43 -32.40 8.47
N SER A 97 26.62 -32.71 7.18
CA SER A 97 27.03 -34.05 6.76
C SER A 97 28.49 -34.38 7.10
N LEU A 98 29.37 -33.38 7.10
CA LEU A 98 30.73 -33.49 7.64
C LEU A 98 30.70 -33.75 9.15
N SER A 99 29.79 -33.11 9.89
CA SER A 99 29.61 -33.41 11.32
C SER A 99 29.06 -34.82 11.57
N GLU A 100 28.15 -35.34 10.74
CA GLU A 100 27.66 -36.72 10.87
C GLU A 100 28.75 -37.76 10.54
N THR A 101 29.59 -37.47 9.53
CA THR A 101 30.74 -38.33 9.19
C THR A 101 31.79 -38.28 10.30
N ARG A 102 32.00 -37.11 10.93
CA ARG A 102 32.86 -36.95 12.11
C ARG A 102 32.30 -37.66 13.33
N VAL A 103 30.99 -37.68 13.56
CA VAL A 103 30.35 -38.45 14.64
C VAL A 103 30.55 -39.96 14.44
N GLN A 104 30.58 -40.45 13.19
CA GLN A 104 30.93 -41.85 12.90
C GLN A 104 32.42 -42.16 13.12
N ILE A 105 33.32 -41.22 12.81
CA ILE A 105 34.76 -41.35 13.12
C ILE A 105 35.01 -41.23 14.64
N GLU A 106 34.26 -40.40 15.36
CA GLU A 106 34.34 -40.21 16.82
C GLU A 106 33.78 -41.41 17.60
N LYS A 107 32.86 -42.18 17.03
CA LYS A 107 32.43 -43.46 17.61
C LYS A 107 33.54 -44.52 17.57
N VAL A 108 34.47 -44.43 16.62
CA VAL A 108 35.71 -45.24 16.57
C VAL A 108 36.83 -44.60 17.41
N ALA A 109 36.86 -43.28 17.53
CA ALA A 109 37.81 -42.52 18.35
C ALA A 109 37.26 -42.18 19.75
N SER A 110 36.55 -43.13 20.39
CA SER A 110 36.21 -43.08 21.82
C SER A 110 37.47 -43.24 22.67
N SER A 111 38.34 -42.24 22.62
CA SER A 111 39.54 -42.11 23.42
C SER A 111 39.94 -40.63 23.40
N SER A 112 39.31 -39.86 24.30
CA SER A 112 39.73 -38.55 24.82
C SER A 112 39.81 -37.33 23.87
N SER A 113 39.17 -36.23 24.31
CA SER A 113 39.57 -34.82 24.07
C SER A 113 39.01 -34.01 22.88
N ILE A 114 37.71 -34.07 22.55
CA ILE A 114 37.10 -33.13 21.56
C ILE A 114 35.91 -32.30 22.10
N ARG A 115 35.33 -32.65 23.26
CA ARG A 115 34.13 -31.99 23.81
C ARG A 115 34.22 -30.46 24.07
N PRO A 116 35.37 -29.86 24.45
CA PRO A 116 35.42 -28.42 24.75
C PRO A 116 35.26 -27.53 23.50
N LEU A 117 35.82 -27.93 22.36
CA LEU A 117 35.89 -27.10 21.15
C LEU A 117 34.53 -26.94 20.45
N PHE A 118 33.64 -27.92 20.57
CA PHE A 118 32.31 -27.89 19.96
C PHE A 118 31.33 -26.96 20.69
N LEU A 119 31.47 -26.86 22.02
CA LEU A 119 30.65 -25.94 22.84
C LEU A 119 31.00 -24.48 22.57
N ASP A 120 32.29 -24.17 22.42
CA ASP A 120 32.74 -22.82 22.07
C ASP A 120 32.25 -22.39 20.68
N GLU A 121 32.24 -23.29 19.68
CA GLU A 121 31.70 -22.98 18.35
C GLU A 121 30.19 -22.71 18.39
N LEU A 122 29.44 -23.47 19.19
CA LEU A 122 28.01 -23.26 19.40
C LEU A 122 27.73 -21.94 20.12
N LEU A 123 28.57 -21.57 21.08
CA LEU A 123 28.48 -20.32 21.82
C LEU A 123 28.74 -19.12 20.89
N ILE A 124 29.77 -19.20 20.05
CA ILE A 124 30.09 -18.17 19.05
C ILE A 124 28.95 -18.00 18.03
N MET A 125 28.33 -19.10 17.60
CA MET A 125 27.17 -19.05 16.71
C MET A 125 25.95 -18.39 17.35
N GLU A 126 25.66 -18.70 18.62
CA GLU A 126 24.51 -18.14 19.33
C GLU A 126 24.73 -16.66 19.68
N GLU A 127 25.95 -16.27 20.06
CA GLU A 127 26.34 -14.87 20.26
C GLU A 127 26.21 -14.05 18.97
N ALA A 128 26.56 -14.63 17.81
CA ALA A 128 26.33 -14.01 16.52
C ALA A 128 24.83 -13.88 16.16
N ARG A 129 23.99 -14.80 16.64
CA ARG A 129 22.53 -14.78 16.41
C ARG A 129 21.81 -13.75 17.29
N GLU A 130 22.33 -13.47 18.48
CA GLU A 130 21.80 -12.43 19.37
C GLU A 130 21.75 -11.06 18.67
N GLY A 131 22.82 -10.70 17.95
CA GLY A 131 22.88 -9.45 17.19
C GLY A 131 21.81 -9.35 16.11
N PHE A 132 21.51 -10.46 15.44
CA PHE A 132 20.43 -10.53 14.45
C PHE A 132 19.06 -10.33 15.10
N ILE A 133 18.78 -11.04 16.21
CA ILE A 133 17.51 -10.92 16.94
C ILE A 133 17.31 -9.49 17.45
N LYS A 134 18.36 -8.89 18.03
CA LYS A 134 18.32 -7.52 18.52
C LYS A 134 18.05 -6.51 17.41
N ASN A 135 18.67 -6.70 16.24
CA ASN A 135 18.42 -5.84 15.08
C ASN A 135 16.96 -5.94 14.60
N VAL A 136 16.43 -7.17 14.47
CA VAL A 136 15.03 -7.37 14.08
C VAL A 136 14.07 -6.77 15.12
N SER A 137 14.34 -6.96 16.42
CA SER A 137 13.55 -6.35 17.51
C SER A 137 13.52 -4.83 17.40
N SER A 138 14.68 -4.20 17.15
CA SER A 138 14.77 -2.75 17.00
C SER A 138 13.95 -2.23 15.81
N VAL A 139 13.96 -2.94 14.68
CA VAL A 139 13.11 -2.57 13.53
C VAL A 139 11.63 -2.71 13.86
N CYS A 140 11.23 -3.76 14.58
CA CYS A 140 9.86 -3.93 15.05
C CYS A 140 9.43 -2.81 15.99
N GLU A 141 10.26 -2.42 16.97
CA GLU A 141 9.97 -1.31 17.89
C GLU A 141 9.76 0.02 17.14
N VAL A 142 10.59 0.30 16.13
CA VAL A 142 10.43 1.50 15.29
C VAL A 142 9.12 1.44 14.50
N ALA A 143 8.80 0.28 13.89
CA ALA A 143 7.56 0.11 13.15
C ALA A 143 6.32 0.27 14.05
N GLU A 144 6.32 -0.33 15.24
CA GLU A 144 5.26 -0.16 16.23
C GLU A 144 5.13 1.31 16.69
N GLY A 145 6.25 2.02 16.82
CA GLY A 145 6.26 3.45 17.12
C GLY A 145 5.55 4.28 16.05
N ILE A 146 5.86 4.03 14.77
CA ILE A 146 5.23 4.73 13.64
C ILE A 146 3.73 4.43 13.60
N CYS A 147 3.34 3.15 13.68
CA CYS A 147 1.94 2.76 13.64
C CYS A 147 1.13 3.37 14.80
N ARG A 148 1.72 3.44 16.00
CA ARG A 148 1.06 4.04 17.17
C ARG A 148 0.82 5.53 16.97
N VAL A 149 1.80 6.25 16.42
CA VAL A 149 1.67 7.69 16.14
C VAL A 149 0.58 7.94 15.10
N GLU A 150 0.59 7.20 13.98
CA GLU A 150 -0.45 7.31 12.95
C GLU A 150 -1.85 7.00 13.52
N GLU A 151 -1.97 5.95 14.35
CA GLU A 151 -3.23 5.60 15.01
C GLU A 151 -3.70 6.69 15.98
N GLU A 152 -2.81 7.29 16.76
CA GLU A 152 -3.13 8.39 17.67
C GLU A 152 -3.55 9.65 16.89
N GLU A 153 -2.84 10.01 15.81
CA GLU A 153 -3.22 11.12 14.93
C GLU A 153 -4.60 10.90 14.30
N GLU A 154 -4.88 9.69 13.82
CA GLU A 154 -6.18 9.34 13.26
C GLU A 154 -7.29 9.44 14.32
N LYS A 155 -7.05 8.92 15.53
CA LYS A 155 -7.99 9.05 16.66
C LYS A 155 -8.27 10.51 16.99
N GLU A 156 -7.24 11.35 17.09
CA GLU A 156 -7.38 12.78 17.39
C GLU A 156 -8.27 13.49 16.34
N MET A 157 -8.20 13.11 15.06
CA MET A 157 -9.11 13.65 14.04
C MET A 157 -10.59 13.32 14.31
N PHE A 158 -10.88 12.13 14.84
CA PHE A 158 -12.25 11.71 15.15
C PHE A 158 -12.77 12.24 16.48
N PHE A 159 -11.90 12.34 17.49
CA PHE A 159 -12.29 12.80 18.83
C PHE A 159 -12.35 14.33 18.96
N ASN A 160 -11.60 15.09 18.15
CA ASN A 160 -11.64 16.57 18.16
C ASN A 160 -12.61 17.16 17.13
N LEU A 161 -13.63 16.43 16.71
CA LEU A 161 -14.66 17.02 15.86
C LEU A 161 -15.50 18.03 16.68
N PRO A 162 -15.79 19.23 16.15
CA PRO A 162 -16.60 20.23 16.84
C PRO A 162 -17.99 19.73 17.26
N VAL A 163 -18.49 18.69 16.59
CA VAL A 163 -19.77 18.02 16.90
C VAL A 163 -19.76 17.32 18.26
N TRP A 164 -18.60 16.91 18.76
CA TRP A 164 -18.49 16.21 20.05
C TRP A 164 -18.57 17.15 21.25
N GLY A 165 -18.41 18.47 21.04
CA GLY A 165 -18.74 19.56 21.96
C GLY A 165 -18.40 19.34 23.45
N THR A 166 -19.08 20.08 24.33
CA THR A 166 -19.24 19.65 25.72
C THR A 166 -20.36 18.62 25.80
N PRO A 167 -20.26 17.58 26.66
CA PRO A 167 -21.33 16.60 26.80
C PRO A 167 -22.71 17.22 27.07
N GLN A 168 -22.75 18.41 27.69
CA GLN A 168 -23.97 19.18 27.93
C GLN A 168 -24.58 19.72 26.63
N ASP A 169 -23.79 20.37 25.77
CA ASP A 169 -24.22 20.91 24.47
C ASP A 169 -24.74 19.80 23.53
N LEU A 170 -24.10 18.63 23.56
CA LEU A 170 -24.54 17.46 22.79
C LEU A 170 -25.89 16.93 23.28
N MET A 171 -26.10 16.86 24.60
CA MET A 171 -27.39 16.46 25.17
C MET A 171 -28.47 17.50 24.90
N GLU A 172 -28.16 18.79 24.95
CA GLU A 172 -29.09 19.86 24.61
C GLU A 172 -29.52 19.76 23.14
N SER A 173 -28.59 19.55 22.20
CA SER A 173 -28.92 19.38 20.78
C SER A 173 -29.77 18.13 20.48
N LEU A 174 -29.72 17.08 21.31
CA LEU A 174 -30.51 15.86 21.17
C LEU A 174 -31.87 15.94 21.88
N CYS A 175 -32.05 16.89 22.79
CA CYS A 175 -33.29 17.07 23.56
C CYS A 175 -34.26 18.09 22.95
N TYR A 176 -33.92 18.72 21.82
CA TYR A 176 -34.84 19.57 21.06
C TYR A 176 -35.32 18.85 19.79
N ASP A 177 -36.58 18.42 19.82
CA ASP A 177 -37.45 18.12 18.66
C ASP A 177 -38.31 19.35 18.34
#